data_AF-A0A3S1SG41-F1
#
_entry.id   AF-A0A3S1SG41-F1
#
_cell.length_a   1.000
_cell.length_b   1.000
_cell.length_c   1.000
_cell.angle_alpha   90.00
_cell.angle_beta   90.00
_cell.angle_gamma   90.00
#
_symmetry.space_group_name_H-M   'P 1'
#
loop_
_entity.id
_entity.type
_entity.pdbx_description
1 polymer ?
#
loop_
_entity_poly.entity_id
_entity_poly.type
_entity_poly.pdbx_seq_one_letter_code
_entity_poly.pdbx_strand_id
1 'polypeptide(L)'
;MEHGKHLVMMNVEADVTIGAYLKAEADRLGVTYSLGAGDEPSSCMELIEFVSAMGHPIVAAGKGKNNPLNIDATPPDYEEEAKRRHMNVRMLVEFVDGSKTMVEMAAIANATGLVPDKPGMHGPAATLGELSKVLVPEKDGGVLSKVGVVDYSIGKGVAPGVFVVADMSHPRISERMEDLKMGKGPYFTFHRPYHLTSLEVPLTCARVVLYGKADMVPLAKPVAEVCAVAKKDLKPGDKLDAIGEYCYRAWIMTAPEA
;
A
#
# COMPACT_ATOMS: atom_id res chain seq x y z
N MET A 1 -18.64 -16.03 5.59
CA MET A 1 -18.06 -17.18 4.86
C MET A 1 -18.72 -18.49 5.27
N GLU A 2 -18.99 -18.74 6.55
CA GLU A 2 -19.72 -19.95 7.06
C GLU A 2 -21.01 -20.31 6.29
N HIS A 3 -21.70 -19.33 5.72
CA HIS A 3 -22.87 -19.55 4.86
C HIS A 3 -22.54 -19.88 3.39
N GLY A 4 -21.33 -20.36 3.09
CA GLY A 4 -20.88 -20.72 1.74
C GLY A 4 -20.82 -19.55 0.77
N LYS A 5 -20.59 -18.32 1.26
CA LYS A 5 -20.49 -17.10 0.43
C LYS A 5 -19.04 -16.62 0.35
N HIS A 6 -18.58 -16.31 -0.86
CA HIS A 6 -17.33 -15.58 -1.09
C HIS A 6 -17.34 -14.24 -0.34
N LEU A 7 -16.15 -13.75 0.01
CA LEU A 7 -15.96 -12.49 0.73
C LEU A 7 -15.01 -11.58 -0.07
N VAL A 8 -15.53 -10.44 -0.52
CA VAL A 8 -14.72 -9.34 -1.05
C VAL A 8 -14.61 -8.28 0.05
N MET A 9 -13.40 -8.12 0.58
CA MET A 9 -13.09 -7.20 1.66
C MET A 9 -12.74 -5.81 1.09
N MET A 10 -13.35 -4.77 1.65
CA MET A 10 -12.98 -3.37 1.36
C MET A 10 -12.33 -2.68 2.55
N ASN A 11 -12.46 -3.25 3.75
CA ASN A 11 -11.86 -2.71 4.96
C ASN A 11 -10.43 -3.23 5.08
N VAL A 12 -9.47 -2.43 4.61
CA VAL A 12 -8.05 -2.82 4.59
C VAL A 12 -7.50 -2.90 6.02
N GLU A 13 -8.02 -2.08 6.93
CA GLU A 13 -7.63 -2.09 8.35
C GLU A 13 -7.95 -3.45 8.99
N ALA A 14 -9.08 -4.06 8.65
CA ALA A 14 -9.45 -5.41 9.06
C ALA A 14 -8.60 -6.48 8.34
N ASP A 15 -8.31 -6.31 7.04
CA ASP A 15 -7.47 -7.23 6.27
C ASP A 15 -6.05 -7.33 6.86
N VAL A 16 -5.41 -6.21 7.18
CA VAL A 16 -4.06 -6.22 7.76
C VAL A 16 -4.03 -6.74 9.20
N THR A 17 -5.18 -6.81 9.88
CA THR A 17 -5.29 -7.33 11.26
C THR A 17 -5.63 -8.81 11.29
N ILE A 18 -6.62 -9.25 10.51
CA ILE A 18 -7.17 -10.62 10.56
C ILE A 18 -7.33 -11.27 9.18
N GLY A 19 -6.84 -10.65 8.11
CA GLY A 19 -7.00 -11.14 6.74
C GLY A 19 -6.39 -12.53 6.53
N ALA A 20 -5.23 -12.82 7.13
CA ALA A 20 -4.61 -14.15 7.04
C ALA A 20 -5.51 -15.25 7.65
N TYR A 21 -6.16 -14.95 8.78
CA TYR A 21 -7.17 -15.83 9.38
C TYR A 21 -8.40 -15.97 8.48
N LEU A 22 -8.94 -14.86 7.97
CA LEU A 22 -10.11 -14.90 7.08
C LEU A 22 -9.83 -15.68 5.80
N LYS A 23 -8.62 -15.58 5.24
CA LYS A 23 -8.20 -16.37 4.10
C LYS A 23 -8.10 -17.86 4.43
N ALA A 24 -7.52 -18.23 5.57
CA ALA A 24 -7.47 -19.62 6.01
C ALA A 24 -8.88 -20.22 6.19
N GLU A 25 -9.80 -19.45 6.78
CA GLU A 25 -11.20 -19.86 6.91
C GLU A 25 -11.92 -19.95 5.57
N ALA A 26 -11.63 -19.06 4.63
CA ALA A 26 -12.17 -19.14 3.27
C ALA A 26 -11.76 -20.45 2.58
N ASP A 27 -10.48 -20.82 2.69
CA ASP A 27 -9.95 -22.07 2.14
C ASP A 27 -10.60 -23.29 2.79
N ARG A 28 -10.72 -23.30 4.12
CA ARG A 28 -11.39 -24.38 4.88
C ARG A 28 -12.82 -24.59 4.42
N LEU A 29 -13.52 -23.50 4.10
CA LEU A 29 -14.93 -23.50 3.70
C LEU A 29 -15.14 -23.64 2.19
N GLY A 30 -14.07 -23.70 1.39
CA GLY A 30 -14.15 -23.79 -0.07
C GLY A 30 -14.74 -22.54 -0.73
N VAL A 31 -14.58 -21.37 -0.12
CA VAL A 31 -14.99 -20.07 -0.68
C VAL A 31 -13.79 -19.17 -0.94
N THR A 32 -14.00 -18.11 -1.73
CA THR A 32 -12.92 -17.18 -2.09
C THR A 32 -12.94 -15.97 -1.17
N TYR A 33 -11.76 -15.63 -0.64
CA TYR A 33 -11.47 -14.35 -0.02
C TYR A 33 -10.69 -13.48 -1.02
N SER A 34 -10.97 -12.19 -1.09
CA SER A 34 -10.17 -11.22 -1.85
C SER A 34 -10.31 -9.82 -1.23
N LEU A 35 -9.24 -9.04 -1.22
CA LEU A 35 -9.39 -7.59 -1.17
C LEU A 35 -10.00 -7.10 -2.49
N GLY A 36 -10.90 -6.11 -2.42
CA GLY A 36 -11.56 -5.54 -3.59
C GLY A 36 -10.62 -4.65 -4.41
N ALA A 37 -10.76 -4.71 -5.74
CA ALA A 37 -10.03 -3.87 -6.68
C ALA A 37 -10.34 -2.37 -6.49
N GLY A 38 -9.41 -1.51 -6.91
CA GLY A 38 -9.58 -0.06 -7.01
C GLY A 38 -9.08 0.74 -5.81
N ASP A 39 -8.74 0.08 -4.71
CA ASP A 39 -7.90 0.69 -3.68
C ASP A 39 -6.41 0.53 -4.04
N GLU A 40 -5.53 1.36 -3.48
CA GLU A 40 -4.10 1.33 -3.80
C GLU A 40 -3.45 -0.06 -3.63
N PRO A 41 -3.72 -0.85 -2.57
CA PRO A 41 -3.08 -2.15 -2.41
C PRO A 41 -3.38 -3.11 -3.57
N SER A 42 -4.66 -3.31 -3.88
CA SER A 42 -5.11 -4.20 -4.95
C SER A 42 -4.71 -3.70 -6.35
N SER A 43 -4.73 -2.38 -6.57
CA SER A 43 -4.26 -1.79 -7.82
C SER A 43 -2.75 -1.98 -8.02
N CYS A 44 -1.98 -1.94 -6.92
CA CYS A 44 -0.53 -2.18 -6.96
C CYS A 44 -0.24 -3.65 -7.25
N MET A 45 -1.04 -4.57 -6.73
CA MET A 45 -0.93 -6.01 -7.04
C MET A 45 -1.01 -6.31 -8.53
N GLU A 46 -1.77 -5.55 -9.33
CA GLU A 46 -1.79 -5.71 -10.79
C GLU A 46 -0.42 -5.44 -11.43
N LEU A 47 0.28 -4.40 -10.97
CA LEU A 47 1.64 -4.08 -11.44
C LEU A 47 2.65 -5.11 -10.95
N ILE A 48 2.50 -5.57 -9.71
CA ILE A 48 3.37 -6.59 -9.10
C ILE A 48 3.21 -7.93 -9.84
N GLU A 49 1.98 -8.35 -10.16
CA GLU A 49 1.70 -9.53 -10.98
C GLU A 49 2.37 -9.38 -12.35
N PHE A 50 2.21 -8.24 -13.01
CA PHE A 50 2.82 -7.97 -14.33
C PHE A 50 4.35 -8.04 -14.31
N VAL A 51 5.01 -7.33 -13.40
CA VAL A 51 6.48 -7.25 -13.31
C VAL A 51 7.09 -8.60 -12.92
N SER A 52 6.49 -9.28 -11.92
CA SER A 52 6.98 -10.58 -11.46
C SER A 52 6.77 -11.69 -12.49
N ALA A 53 5.66 -11.66 -13.25
CA ALA A 53 5.43 -12.61 -14.34
C ALA A 53 6.45 -12.50 -15.49
N MET A 54 7.02 -11.30 -15.71
CA MET A 54 8.14 -11.10 -16.63
C MET A 54 9.49 -11.57 -16.06
N GLY A 55 9.54 -11.98 -14.78
CA GLY A 55 10.74 -12.46 -14.10
C GLY A 55 11.68 -11.36 -13.61
N HIS A 56 11.18 -10.13 -13.42
CA HIS A 56 12.00 -9.01 -12.96
C HIS A 56 11.90 -8.81 -11.45
N PRO A 57 13.03 -8.62 -10.73
CA PRO A 57 13.02 -8.30 -9.31
C PRO A 57 12.31 -6.98 -9.04
N ILE A 58 11.42 -6.99 -8.04
CA ILE A 58 10.78 -5.78 -7.53
C ILE A 58 11.73 -5.13 -6.52
N VAL A 59 12.12 -3.89 -6.81
CA VAL A 59 12.97 -3.08 -5.94
C VAL A 59 12.12 -2.41 -4.86
N ALA A 60 11.08 -1.70 -5.29
CA ALA A 60 10.13 -1.03 -4.41
C ALA A 60 8.73 -1.03 -5.04
N ALA A 61 7.68 -1.07 -4.23
CA ALA A 61 6.30 -0.94 -4.68
C ALA A 61 5.49 -0.08 -3.70
N GLY A 62 4.50 0.65 -4.20
CA GLY A 62 3.59 1.40 -3.35
C GLY A 62 2.82 2.51 -4.04
N LYS A 63 2.63 3.63 -3.33
CA LYS A 63 1.77 4.74 -3.75
C LYS A 63 2.43 6.12 -3.62
N GLY A 64 1.79 7.12 -4.21
CA GLY A 64 2.16 8.51 -4.05
C GLY A 64 1.27 9.27 -3.08
N LYS A 65 1.78 10.41 -2.61
CA LYS A 65 1.01 11.49 -1.98
C LYS A 65 1.41 12.81 -2.60
N ASN A 66 0.44 13.67 -2.88
CA ASN A 66 0.73 15.00 -3.44
C ASN A 66 1.20 15.99 -2.36
N ASN A 67 0.82 15.78 -1.10
CA ASN A 67 1.07 16.69 0.00
C ASN A 67 1.89 15.98 1.09
N PRO A 68 2.79 16.70 1.80
CA PRO A 68 3.47 16.16 2.97
C PRO A 68 2.50 15.66 4.05
N LEU A 69 2.96 14.70 4.85
CA LEU A 69 2.21 14.27 6.03
C LEU A 69 2.20 15.38 7.09
N ASN A 70 1.07 15.49 7.80
CA ASN A 70 1.00 16.22 9.06
C ASN A 70 0.64 15.22 10.15
N ILE A 71 1.67 14.69 10.84
CA ILE A 71 1.51 13.61 11.83
C ILE A 71 0.74 14.03 13.08
N ASP A 72 0.61 15.33 13.32
CA ASP A 72 -0.11 15.91 14.46
C ASP A 72 -1.53 16.33 14.08
N ALA A 73 -1.99 16.01 12.86
CA ALA A 73 -3.32 16.36 12.38
C ALA A 73 -4.43 15.81 13.29
N THR A 74 -5.40 16.66 13.63
CA THR A 74 -6.59 16.30 14.42
C THR A 74 -7.87 16.83 13.77
N PRO A 75 -9.07 16.30 14.10
CA PRO A 75 -10.32 16.71 13.46
C PRO A 75 -10.59 18.21 13.35
N PRO A 76 -10.35 19.06 14.39
CA PRO A 76 -10.65 20.49 14.31
C PRO A 76 -9.96 21.21 13.14
N ASP A 77 -8.76 20.79 12.75
CA ASP A 77 -7.99 21.39 11.66
C ASP A 77 -8.60 21.11 10.27
N TYR A 78 -9.46 20.08 10.18
CA TYR A 78 -9.95 19.52 8.91
C TYR A 78 -11.48 19.46 8.80
N GLU A 79 -12.22 19.90 9.82
CA GLU A 79 -13.69 19.87 9.82
C GLU A 79 -14.31 20.66 8.66
N GLU A 80 -13.79 21.86 8.38
CA GLU A 80 -14.34 22.71 7.31
C GLU A 80 -14.14 22.08 5.94
N GLU A 81 -12.97 21.50 5.69
CA GLU A 81 -12.70 20.78 4.45
C GLU A 81 -13.58 19.53 4.34
N ALA A 82 -13.69 18.74 5.42
CA ALA A 82 -14.51 17.54 5.45
C ALA A 82 -15.98 17.85 5.14
N LYS A 83 -16.53 18.92 5.75
CA LYS A 83 -17.89 19.42 5.46
C LYS A 83 -18.04 19.83 4.00
N ARG A 84 -17.09 20.61 3.46
CA ARG A 84 -17.09 21.06 2.05
C ARG A 84 -17.04 19.88 1.06
N ARG A 85 -16.35 18.80 1.41
CA ARG A 85 -16.19 17.60 0.58
C ARG A 85 -17.26 16.53 0.82
N HIS A 86 -18.22 16.78 1.72
CA HIS A 86 -19.24 15.81 2.14
C HIS A 86 -18.64 14.47 2.59
N MET A 87 -17.54 14.51 3.34
CA MET A 87 -16.83 13.32 3.83
C MET A 87 -16.68 13.33 5.36
N ASN A 88 -16.46 12.15 5.94
CA ASN A 88 -16.14 12.03 7.35
C ASN A 88 -14.76 12.64 7.63
N VAL A 89 -14.66 13.51 8.64
CA VAL A 89 -13.41 14.17 9.02
C VAL A 89 -12.32 13.18 9.40
N ARG A 90 -12.67 12.04 10.00
CA ARG A 90 -11.70 10.99 10.37
C ARG A 90 -10.98 10.42 9.16
N MET A 91 -11.70 10.23 8.04
CA MET A 91 -11.10 9.78 6.79
C MET A 91 -10.09 10.82 6.29
N LEU A 92 -10.42 12.11 6.37
CA LEU A 92 -9.49 13.16 5.95
C LEU A 92 -8.23 13.17 6.84
N VAL A 93 -8.40 13.08 8.16
CA VAL A 93 -7.28 13.07 9.12
C VAL A 93 -6.37 11.85 8.92
N GLU A 94 -6.91 10.64 8.76
CA GLU A 94 -6.07 9.44 8.55
C GLU A 94 -5.30 9.46 7.22
N PHE A 95 -5.82 10.17 6.20
CA PHE A 95 -5.06 10.43 4.98
C PHE A 95 -3.91 11.39 5.23
N VAL A 96 -4.11 12.40 6.08
CA VAL A 96 -3.13 13.46 6.33
C VAL A 96 -2.04 13.02 7.32
N ASP A 97 -2.40 12.34 8.41
CA ASP A 97 -1.46 11.89 9.45
C ASP A 97 -0.65 10.66 9.02
N GLY A 98 -0.99 10.07 7.87
CA GLY A 98 -0.29 8.96 7.25
C GLY A 98 -0.84 7.60 7.62
N SER A 99 -1.82 7.51 8.53
CA SER A 99 -2.35 6.23 9.01
C SER A 99 -2.83 5.33 7.86
N LYS A 100 -3.56 5.90 6.90
CA LYS A 100 -4.07 5.14 5.74
C LYS A 100 -2.94 4.61 4.85
N THR A 101 -1.88 5.39 4.67
CA THR A 101 -0.68 4.98 3.92
C THR A 101 0.01 3.78 4.59
N MET A 102 0.13 3.78 5.92
CA MET A 102 0.75 2.66 6.64
C MET A 102 -0.05 1.37 6.48
N VAL A 103 -1.39 1.48 6.59
CA VAL A 103 -2.31 0.34 6.41
C VAL A 103 -2.22 -0.24 4.99
N GLU A 104 -2.28 0.62 3.97
CA GLU A 104 -2.25 0.16 2.58
C GLU A 104 -0.92 -0.48 2.20
N MET A 105 0.21 0.08 2.65
CA MET A 105 1.53 -0.50 2.38
C MET A 105 1.72 -1.82 3.14
N ALA A 106 1.17 -1.96 4.34
CA ALA A 106 1.17 -3.23 5.07
C ALA A 106 0.34 -4.31 4.34
N ALA A 107 -0.77 -3.94 3.72
CA ALA A 107 -1.54 -4.87 2.90
C ALA A 107 -0.72 -5.39 1.69
N ILE A 108 -0.02 -4.49 0.98
CA ILE A 108 0.88 -4.89 -0.11
C ILE A 108 1.99 -5.81 0.41
N ALA A 109 2.65 -5.42 1.51
CA ALA A 109 3.70 -6.22 2.15
C ALA A 109 3.20 -7.63 2.48
N ASN A 110 2.05 -7.74 3.16
CA ASN A 110 1.48 -9.00 3.58
C ASN A 110 0.93 -9.85 2.44
N ALA A 111 0.67 -9.30 1.25
CA ALA A 111 0.31 -10.07 0.06
C ALA A 111 1.52 -10.56 -0.76
N THR A 112 2.71 -10.00 -0.53
CA THR A 112 3.86 -10.15 -1.45
C THR A 112 5.13 -10.66 -0.80
N GLY A 113 5.30 -10.45 0.51
CA GLY A 113 6.55 -10.67 1.21
C GLY A 113 7.55 -9.51 1.11
N LEU A 114 7.19 -8.43 0.39
CA LEU A 114 7.93 -7.16 0.46
C LEU A 114 7.82 -6.59 1.89
N VAL A 115 8.81 -5.85 2.35
CA VAL A 115 8.87 -5.35 3.73
C VAL A 115 9.12 -3.84 3.79
N PRO A 116 8.67 -3.12 4.84
CA PRO A 116 9.19 -1.78 5.07
C PRO A 116 10.70 -1.85 5.31
N ASP A 117 11.47 -0.96 4.69
CA ASP A 117 12.93 -0.93 4.86
C ASP A 117 13.35 -0.52 6.29
N LYS A 118 12.53 0.35 6.90
CA LYS A 118 12.60 0.80 8.29
C LYS A 118 11.18 1.06 8.84
N PRO A 119 10.98 1.09 10.16
CA PRO A 119 9.69 1.46 10.75
C PRO A 119 9.16 2.79 10.19
N GLY A 120 7.90 2.79 9.73
CA GLY A 120 7.25 3.94 9.11
C GLY A 120 7.61 4.21 7.64
N MET A 121 8.49 3.40 7.03
CA MET A 121 9.03 3.60 5.67
C MET A 121 9.85 4.90 5.53
N HIS A 122 10.41 5.15 4.35
CA HIS A 122 11.19 6.37 4.10
C HIS A 122 10.33 7.57 3.74
N GLY A 123 9.30 7.39 2.92
CA GLY A 123 8.44 8.48 2.48
C GLY A 123 9.16 9.64 1.80
N PRO A 124 10.15 9.43 0.91
CA PRO A 124 11.00 10.50 0.39
C PRO A 124 10.22 11.50 -0.46
N ALA A 125 10.78 12.71 -0.57
CA ALA A 125 10.34 13.69 -1.56
C ALA A 125 10.78 13.22 -2.95
N ALA A 126 9.86 12.68 -3.74
CA ALA A 126 10.13 12.17 -5.09
C ALA A 126 8.88 12.27 -5.98
N THR A 127 9.04 12.91 -7.13
CA THR A 127 8.07 12.92 -8.22
C THR A 127 8.09 11.59 -8.99
N LEU A 128 7.09 11.38 -9.85
CA LEU A 128 7.00 10.16 -10.68
C LEU A 128 8.30 9.88 -11.48
N GLY A 129 8.92 10.92 -12.04
CA GLY A 129 10.15 10.80 -12.83
C GLY A 129 11.43 10.53 -12.02
N GLU A 130 11.34 10.54 -10.69
CA GLU A 130 12.46 10.36 -9.76
C GLU A 130 12.41 9.02 -9.03
N LEU A 131 11.28 8.31 -9.06
CA LEU A 131 11.08 7.07 -8.30
C LEU A 131 12.18 6.03 -8.56
N SER A 132 12.55 5.79 -9.83
CA SER A 132 13.58 4.82 -10.21
C SER A 132 15.02 5.26 -9.91
N LYS A 133 15.20 6.43 -9.30
CA LYS A 133 16.50 6.93 -8.81
C LYS A 133 16.54 7.08 -7.29
N VAL A 134 15.38 7.34 -6.67
CA VAL A 134 15.28 7.61 -5.23
C VAL A 134 14.93 6.34 -4.46
N LEU A 135 13.89 5.62 -4.87
CA LEU A 135 13.44 4.39 -4.22
C LEU A 135 14.16 3.16 -4.78
N VAL A 136 15.50 3.21 -4.69
CA VAL A 136 16.44 2.17 -5.08
C VAL A 136 17.53 2.03 -4.01
N PRO A 137 18.42 1.03 -4.06
CA PRO A 137 19.46 0.84 -3.04
C PRO A 137 20.41 2.04 -2.89
N GLU A 138 20.89 2.29 -1.66
CA GLU A 138 21.87 3.34 -1.35
C GLU A 138 23.17 3.21 -2.16
N LYS A 139 23.62 1.97 -2.41
CA LYS A 139 24.79 1.69 -3.26
C LYS A 139 24.66 2.23 -4.69
N ASP A 140 23.42 2.43 -5.15
CA ASP A 140 23.08 2.94 -6.48
C ASP A 140 22.58 4.40 -6.44
N GLY A 141 22.72 5.07 -5.27
CA GLY A 141 22.37 6.48 -5.07
C GLY A 141 20.95 6.74 -4.58
N GLY A 142 20.19 5.70 -4.24
CA GLY A 142 18.86 5.83 -3.64
C GLY A 142 18.88 5.88 -2.11
N VAL A 143 17.72 5.62 -1.49
CA VAL A 143 17.54 5.71 -0.02
C VAL A 143 17.34 4.37 0.67
N LEU A 144 17.30 3.26 -0.08
CA LEU A 144 16.93 1.96 0.46
C LEU A 144 18.15 1.15 0.92
N SER A 145 18.08 0.56 2.10
CA SER A 145 19.13 -0.36 2.59
C SER A 145 19.15 -1.69 1.82
N LYS A 146 18.01 -2.09 1.24
CA LYS A 146 17.80 -3.33 0.48
C LYS A 146 16.73 -3.17 -0.60
N VAL A 147 16.70 -4.11 -1.53
CA VAL A 147 15.60 -4.29 -2.51
C VAL A 147 14.45 -5.08 -1.89
N GLY A 148 13.29 -5.09 -2.54
CA GLY A 148 12.13 -5.87 -2.11
C GLY A 148 11.33 -5.18 -1.02
N VAL A 149 11.07 -3.87 -1.18
CA VAL A 149 10.44 -3.06 -0.14
C VAL A 149 9.06 -2.52 -0.54
N VAL A 150 8.22 -2.24 0.46
CA VAL A 150 7.10 -1.31 0.30
C VAL A 150 7.53 0.08 0.78
N ASP A 151 7.21 1.10 0.01
CA ASP A 151 7.44 2.50 0.39
C ASP A 151 6.45 3.43 -0.34
N TYR A 152 6.42 4.71 0.02
CA TYR A 152 5.59 5.71 -0.64
C TYR A 152 6.42 6.93 -1.00
N SER A 153 5.94 7.77 -1.91
CA SER A 153 6.59 9.05 -2.23
C SER A 153 5.71 10.24 -1.92
N ILE A 154 6.34 11.36 -1.58
CA ILE A 154 5.70 12.68 -1.48
C ILE A 154 6.16 13.50 -2.69
N GLY A 155 5.27 13.74 -3.64
CA GLY A 155 5.62 14.46 -4.84
C GLY A 155 4.56 14.41 -5.93
N LYS A 156 4.76 15.25 -6.96
CA LYS A 156 3.83 15.39 -8.07
C LYS A 156 3.85 14.15 -8.98
N GLY A 157 2.66 13.75 -9.41
CA GLY A 157 2.46 12.86 -10.57
C GLY A 157 2.32 11.39 -10.26
N VAL A 158 2.55 10.96 -9.01
CA VAL A 158 2.32 9.55 -8.61
C VAL A 158 0.87 9.32 -8.23
N ALA A 159 0.28 10.23 -7.44
CA ALA A 159 -1.13 10.17 -7.03
C ALA A 159 -2.04 10.97 -7.98
N PRO A 160 -3.26 10.49 -8.29
CA PRO A 160 -3.81 9.19 -7.91
C PRO A 160 -3.11 8.03 -8.65
N GLY A 161 -2.95 6.89 -7.98
CA GLY A 161 -2.31 5.73 -8.57
C GLY A 161 -1.23 5.08 -7.72
N VAL A 162 -0.55 4.13 -8.34
CA VAL A 162 0.41 3.22 -7.70
C VAL A 162 1.59 2.94 -8.62
N PHE A 163 2.71 2.52 -8.04
CA PHE A 163 3.93 2.25 -8.79
C PHE A 163 4.62 0.96 -8.36
N VAL A 164 5.47 0.45 -9.25
CA VAL A 164 6.50 -0.56 -9.00
C VAL A 164 7.80 -0.08 -9.64
N VAL A 165 8.90 -0.09 -8.89
CA VAL A 165 10.26 0.06 -9.41
C VAL A 165 10.85 -1.33 -9.57
N ALA A 166 11.31 -1.66 -10.77
CA ALA A 166 11.87 -2.98 -11.10
C ALA A 166 13.35 -2.89 -11.49
N ASP A 167 14.13 -3.90 -11.13
CA ASP A 167 15.50 -4.10 -11.64
C ASP A 167 15.45 -4.83 -12.99
N MET A 168 15.95 -4.18 -14.03
CA MET A 168 16.04 -4.72 -15.39
C MET A 168 17.47 -4.64 -15.93
N SER A 169 18.45 -4.94 -15.07
CA SER A 169 19.89 -4.81 -15.32
C SER A 169 20.50 -5.67 -16.42
N HIS A 170 19.78 -6.67 -16.96
CA HIS A 170 20.30 -7.42 -18.10
C HIS A 170 20.53 -6.45 -19.29
N PRO A 171 21.74 -6.38 -19.90
CA PRO A 171 22.08 -5.30 -20.84
C PRO A 171 21.08 -5.11 -21.98
N ARG A 172 20.64 -6.22 -22.61
CA ARG A 172 19.65 -6.20 -23.70
C ARG A 172 18.26 -5.73 -23.25
N ILE A 173 17.88 -5.99 -22.01
CA ILE A 173 16.58 -5.59 -21.47
C ILE A 173 16.64 -4.10 -21.13
N SER A 174 17.68 -3.65 -20.44
CA SER A 174 17.92 -2.23 -20.15
C SER A 174 17.99 -1.39 -21.44
N GLU A 175 18.75 -1.84 -22.45
CA GLU A 175 18.82 -1.20 -23.77
C GLU A 175 17.43 -1.08 -24.41
N ARG A 176 16.64 -2.17 -24.41
CA ARG A 176 15.27 -2.15 -24.94
C ARG A 176 14.37 -1.19 -24.17
N MET A 177 14.46 -1.14 -22.85
CA MET A 177 13.65 -0.24 -22.03
C MET A 177 14.02 1.22 -22.28
N GLU A 178 15.31 1.53 -22.46
CA GLU A 178 15.79 2.86 -22.85
C GLU A 178 15.34 3.25 -24.27
N ASP A 179 15.42 2.34 -25.25
CA ASP A 179 14.90 2.54 -26.61
C ASP A 179 13.41 2.92 -26.61
N LEU A 180 12.63 2.23 -25.76
CA LEU A 180 11.19 2.47 -25.57
C LEU A 180 10.88 3.72 -24.74
N LYS A 181 11.91 4.47 -24.29
CA LYS A 181 11.79 5.69 -23.48
C LYS A 181 11.12 5.46 -22.14
N MET A 182 11.27 4.27 -21.57
CA MET A 182 10.71 3.89 -20.26
C MET A 182 11.51 4.45 -19.08
N GLY A 183 12.68 5.05 -19.33
CA GLY A 183 13.56 5.59 -18.30
C GLY A 183 15.02 5.37 -18.68
N LYS A 184 15.91 5.42 -17.68
CA LYS A 184 17.32 5.06 -17.79
C LYS A 184 17.60 3.92 -16.83
N GLY A 185 18.28 2.89 -17.29
CA GLY A 185 18.54 1.70 -16.49
C GLY A 185 19.53 1.90 -15.34
N PRO A 186 19.67 0.88 -14.47
CA PRO A 186 19.01 -0.43 -14.57
C PRO A 186 17.59 -0.48 -13.99
N TYR A 187 17.14 0.59 -13.33
CA TYR A 187 15.85 0.64 -12.64
C TYR A 187 14.78 1.38 -13.44
N PHE A 188 13.60 0.77 -13.56
CA PHE A 188 12.49 1.34 -14.34
C PHE A 188 11.20 1.38 -13.51
N THR A 189 10.43 2.46 -13.69
CA THR A 189 9.15 2.67 -13.00
C THR A 189 7.98 2.19 -13.87
N PHE A 190 7.16 1.29 -13.34
CA PHE A 190 5.84 0.98 -13.86
C PHE A 190 4.80 1.72 -13.03
N HIS A 191 3.88 2.42 -13.69
CA HIS A 191 2.90 3.29 -13.02
C HIS A 191 1.49 3.02 -13.56
N ARG A 192 0.53 2.88 -12.65
CA ARG A 192 -0.89 2.90 -12.94
C ARG A 192 -1.42 4.25 -12.48
N PRO A 193 -1.72 5.21 -13.37
CA PRO A 193 -2.03 6.60 -13.03
C PRO A 193 -3.48 6.83 -12.58
N TYR A 194 -4.13 5.79 -12.08
CA TYR A 194 -5.50 5.84 -11.58
C TYR A 194 -5.80 4.66 -10.66
N HIS A 195 -6.80 4.86 -9.84
CA HIS A 195 -7.57 3.83 -9.14
C HIS A 195 -8.94 4.43 -8.84
N LEU A 196 -10.01 3.66 -9.03
CA LEU A 196 -11.39 4.17 -8.99
C LEU A 196 -12.15 3.71 -7.74
N THR A 197 -11.43 3.26 -6.71
CA THR A 197 -11.96 2.89 -5.39
C THR A 197 -13.14 1.91 -5.52
N SER A 198 -14.30 2.23 -4.94
CA SER A 198 -15.49 1.39 -4.96
C SER A 198 -15.99 1.03 -6.37
N LEU A 199 -15.65 1.79 -7.41
CA LEU A 199 -16.12 1.53 -8.76
C LEU A 199 -15.47 0.30 -9.40
N GLU A 200 -14.30 -0.14 -8.92
CA GLU A 200 -13.63 -1.33 -9.46
C GLU A 200 -13.99 -2.62 -8.72
N VAL A 201 -14.53 -2.53 -7.50
CA VAL A 201 -14.91 -3.69 -6.66
C VAL A 201 -15.87 -4.68 -7.36
N PRO A 202 -16.86 -4.25 -8.18
CA PRO A 202 -17.67 -5.17 -8.97
C PRO A 202 -16.86 -6.06 -9.92
N LEU A 203 -15.69 -5.61 -10.37
CA LEU A 203 -14.79 -6.41 -11.21
C LEU A 203 -14.18 -7.57 -10.41
N THR A 204 -13.83 -7.35 -9.14
CA THR A 204 -13.40 -8.44 -8.23
C THR A 204 -14.53 -9.43 -8.03
N CYS A 205 -15.75 -8.97 -7.76
CA CYS A 205 -16.90 -9.86 -7.62
C CYS A 205 -17.12 -10.72 -8.87
N ALA A 206 -17.01 -10.12 -10.06
CA ALA A 206 -17.11 -10.85 -11.32
C ALA A 206 -15.99 -11.90 -11.47
N ARG A 207 -14.72 -11.54 -11.19
CA ARG A 207 -13.60 -12.49 -11.28
C ARG A 207 -13.69 -13.63 -10.27
N VAL A 208 -14.13 -13.35 -9.06
CA VAL A 208 -14.36 -14.34 -8.01
C VAL A 208 -15.44 -15.33 -8.41
N VAL A 209 -16.61 -14.86 -8.87
CA VAL A 209 -17.74 -15.74 -9.18
C VAL A 209 -17.58 -16.46 -10.51
N LEU A 210 -17.05 -15.79 -11.55
CA LEU A 210 -16.98 -16.35 -12.90
C LEU A 210 -15.72 -17.19 -13.12
N TYR A 211 -14.61 -16.87 -12.46
CA TYR A 211 -13.30 -17.50 -12.72
C TYR A 211 -12.66 -18.09 -11.47
N GLY A 212 -13.27 -17.95 -10.29
CA GLY A 212 -12.64 -18.38 -9.03
C GLY A 212 -11.36 -17.63 -8.71
N LYS A 213 -11.12 -16.45 -9.33
CA LYS A 213 -9.88 -15.68 -9.17
C LYS A 213 -10.08 -14.55 -8.15
N ALA A 214 -9.27 -14.56 -7.09
CA ALA A 214 -9.10 -13.42 -6.19
C ALA A 214 -8.15 -12.39 -6.82
N ASP A 215 -8.34 -11.12 -6.51
CA ASP A 215 -7.45 -10.04 -6.96
C ASP A 215 -6.28 -9.81 -6.01
N MET A 216 -6.51 -9.98 -4.70
CA MET A 216 -5.46 -9.83 -3.69
C MET A 216 -5.82 -10.64 -2.45
N VAL A 217 -4.86 -11.41 -1.94
CA VAL A 217 -4.99 -12.17 -0.69
C VAL A 217 -3.71 -12.03 0.12
N PRO A 218 -3.78 -12.04 1.47
CA PRO A 218 -2.60 -12.08 2.30
C PRO A 218 -1.91 -13.44 2.24
N LEU A 219 -0.60 -13.44 2.45
CA LEU A 219 0.19 -14.62 2.75
C LEU A 219 -0.24 -15.23 4.09
N ALA A 220 -0.02 -16.53 4.26
CA ALA A 220 -0.33 -17.24 5.51
C ALA A 220 0.48 -16.74 6.71
N LYS A 221 1.64 -16.13 6.47
CA LYS A 221 2.49 -15.51 7.48
C LYS A 221 2.73 -14.05 7.10
N PRO A 222 2.08 -13.09 7.77
CA PRO A 222 2.37 -11.67 7.61
C PRO A 222 3.87 -11.36 7.79
N VAL A 223 4.35 -10.38 7.06
CA VAL A 223 5.75 -9.88 7.13
C VAL A 223 5.82 -8.46 7.69
N ALA A 224 4.68 -7.77 7.77
CA ALA A 224 4.55 -6.44 8.33
C ALA A 224 3.31 -6.34 9.24
N GLU A 225 3.43 -5.51 10.27
CA GLU A 225 2.36 -5.22 11.22
C GLU A 225 2.04 -3.72 11.19
N VAL A 226 0.77 -3.38 11.38
CA VAL A 226 0.35 -1.98 11.57
C VAL A 226 0.25 -1.69 13.06
N CYS A 227 1.32 -1.12 13.61
CA CYS A 227 1.40 -0.65 14.98
C CYS A 227 0.77 0.76 15.12
N ALA A 228 0.89 1.36 16.30
CA ALA A 228 0.38 2.70 16.58
C ALA A 228 1.39 3.55 17.37
N VAL A 229 1.40 4.86 17.09
CA VAL A 229 2.20 5.87 17.82
C VAL A 229 1.26 6.93 18.36
N ALA A 230 1.47 7.35 19.61
CA ALA A 230 0.67 8.38 20.25
C ALA A 230 0.87 9.75 19.56
N LYS A 231 -0.22 10.53 19.41
CA LYS A 231 -0.20 11.91 18.91
C LYS A 231 -0.20 12.96 20.04
N LYS A 232 -0.40 12.51 21.27
CA LYS A 232 -0.40 13.36 22.48
C LYS A 232 0.08 12.55 23.68
N ASP A 233 0.47 13.24 24.73
CA ASP A 233 0.75 12.60 26.01
C ASP A 233 -0.50 11.90 26.56
N LEU A 234 -0.33 10.66 27.01
CA LEU A 234 -1.38 9.83 27.61
C LEU A 234 -0.97 9.44 29.03
N LYS A 235 -1.95 9.34 29.93
CA LYS A 235 -1.78 8.92 31.32
C LYS A 235 -2.45 7.55 31.55
N PRO A 236 -1.97 6.75 32.51
CA PRO A 236 -2.67 5.53 32.91
C PRO A 236 -4.14 5.81 33.27
N GLY A 237 -5.06 5.11 32.63
CA GLY A 237 -6.51 5.32 32.76
C GLY A 237 -7.14 6.10 31.62
N ASP A 238 -6.35 6.77 30.77
CA ASP A 238 -6.86 7.38 29.54
C ASP A 238 -7.38 6.30 28.58
N LYS A 239 -8.48 6.62 27.89
CA LYS A 239 -9.00 5.77 26.82
C LYS A 239 -8.48 6.27 25.48
N LEU A 240 -7.98 5.34 24.67
CA LEU A 240 -7.71 5.61 23.27
C LEU A 240 -9.04 5.86 22.55
N ASP A 241 -9.02 6.85 21.67
CA ASP A 241 -10.12 7.19 20.78
C ASP A 241 -10.02 6.33 19.50
N ALA A 242 -10.18 6.86 18.30
CA ALA A 242 -10.05 6.09 17.06
C ALA A 242 -9.00 6.65 16.08
N ILE A 243 -8.60 5.83 15.09
CA ILE A 243 -7.86 6.33 13.92
C ILE A 243 -8.62 7.49 13.27
N GLY A 244 -7.87 8.51 12.88
CA GLY A 244 -8.38 9.78 12.36
C GLY A 244 -8.83 10.76 13.44
N GLU A 245 -8.57 10.48 14.72
CA GLU A 245 -8.93 11.35 15.85
C GLU A 245 -7.67 11.91 16.56
N TYR A 246 -7.58 11.85 17.89
CA TYR A 246 -6.60 12.64 18.67
C TYR A 246 -5.51 11.81 19.34
N CYS A 247 -5.74 10.55 19.71
CA CYS A 247 -4.81 9.84 20.61
C CYS A 247 -3.65 9.20 19.87
N TYR A 248 -3.86 8.64 18.67
CA TYR A 248 -2.83 7.86 17.97
C TYR A 248 -2.96 7.89 16.45
N ARG A 249 -1.88 7.51 15.78
CA ARG A 249 -1.79 7.28 14.32
C ARG A 249 -1.11 5.94 14.03
N ALA A 250 -1.35 5.39 12.85
CA ALA A 250 -0.75 4.11 12.47
C ALA A 250 0.76 4.22 12.15
N TRP A 251 1.47 3.11 12.29
CA TRP A 251 2.90 3.01 12.05
C TRP A 251 3.28 1.60 11.58
N ILE A 252 3.73 1.45 10.33
CA ILE A 252 4.12 0.13 9.82
C ILE A 252 5.47 -0.30 10.39
N MET A 253 5.58 -1.57 10.79
CA MET A 253 6.82 -2.21 11.23
C MET A 253 6.95 -3.56 10.57
N THR A 254 8.17 -4.11 10.51
CA THR A 254 8.30 -5.53 10.15
C THR A 254 7.71 -6.39 11.28
N ALA A 255 7.12 -7.53 10.94
CA ALA A 255 6.49 -8.41 11.93
C ALA A 255 7.44 -8.83 13.08
N PRO A 256 8.77 -9.04 12.86
CA PRO A 256 9.70 -9.34 13.95
C PRO A 256 10.05 -8.16 14.87
N GLU A 257 9.88 -6.91 14.42
CA GLU A 257 10.19 -5.71 15.20
C GLU A 257 9.00 -5.25 16.07
N ALA A 258 7.77 -5.64 15.69
CA ALA A 258 6.52 -5.32 16.37
C ALA A 258 6.29 -6.22 17.60
#